data_AF-A0AAW0CK12-F1
#
_entry.id   AF-A0AAW0CK12-F1
#
_cell.length_a   1.000
_cell.length_b   1.000
_cell.length_c   1.000
_cell.angle_alpha   90.00
_cell.angle_beta   90.00
_cell.angle_gamma   90.00
#
_symmetry.space_group_name_H-M   'P 1'
#
loop_
_entity.id
_entity.type
_entity.pdbx_description
1 polymer ?
#
loop_
_entity_poly.entity_id
_entity_poly.type
_entity_poly.pdbx_seq_one_letter_code
_entity_poly.pdbx_strand_id
1 'polypeptide(L)'
;MAETESGGQKIVVDGKVITVPSLSVTDFCKQYRLSDEIKKLLLNEKFETAGAVLEAAESNLEKAGFKQGQVAELKRALREFLSSKMVVTANA
;
A
#
# COMPACT_ATOMS: atom_id res chain seq x y z
N MET A 1 -21.45 23.24 -2.53
CA MET A 1 -20.23 22.86 -3.27
C MET A 1 -19.61 21.74 -2.45
N ALA A 2 -19.53 20.53 -3.00
CA ALA A 2 -19.02 19.38 -2.25
C ALA A 2 -17.52 19.59 -2.04
N GLU A 3 -17.14 19.89 -0.80
CA GLU A 3 -15.75 19.79 -0.36
C GLU A 3 -15.39 18.31 -0.46
N THR A 4 -14.67 17.93 -1.51
CA THR A 4 -14.00 16.63 -1.58
C THR A 4 -12.95 16.63 -0.48
N GLU A 5 -13.35 16.23 0.73
CA GLU A 5 -12.43 15.78 1.76
C GLU A 5 -11.53 14.74 1.10
N SER A 6 -10.27 15.11 0.88
CA SER A 6 -9.27 14.25 0.30
C SER A 6 -9.03 13.11 1.30
N GLY A 7 -9.83 12.05 1.17
CA GLY A 7 -9.91 10.91 2.08
C GLY A 7 -8.62 10.10 2.05
N GLY A 8 -7.64 10.55 2.84
CA GLY A 8 -6.43 9.79 3.10
C GLY A 8 -6.68 8.73 4.17
N GLN A 9 -6.15 7.52 3.95
CA GLN A 9 -6.04 6.50 4.97
C GLN A 9 -4.91 6.86 5.93
N LYS A 10 -5.19 6.92 7.23
CA LYS A 10 -4.15 7.04 8.27
C LYS A 10 -3.59 5.66 8.56
N ILE A 11 -2.28 5.49 8.39
CA ILE A 11 -1.58 4.23 8.68
C ILE A 11 -0.37 4.49 9.56
N VAL A 12 0.08 3.48 10.30
CA VAL A 12 1.28 3.57 11.13
C VAL A 12 2.44 2.86 10.43
N VAL A 13 3.47 3.61 10.06
CA VAL A 13 4.71 3.09 9.44
C VAL A 13 5.89 3.52 10.30
N ASP A 14 6.69 2.57 10.78
CA ASP A 14 7.86 2.81 11.65
C ASP A 14 7.54 3.69 12.88
N GLY A 15 6.37 3.48 13.49
CA GLY A 15 5.92 4.25 14.66
C GLY A 15 5.42 5.67 14.35
N LYS A 16 5.36 6.07 13.08
CA LYS A 16 4.83 7.36 12.64
C LYS A 16 3.47 7.17 12.00
N VAL A 17 2.51 8.00 12.40
CA VAL A 17 1.21 8.08 11.74
C VAL A 17 1.39 8.91 10.47
N ILE A 18 1.15 8.31 9.31
CA ILE A 18 1.16 9.00 8.02
C ILE A 18 -0.22 8.93 7.38
N THR A 19 -0.59 9.98 6.66
CA THR A 19 -1.81 10.01 5.85
C THR A 19 -1.42 9.68 4.42
N VAL A 20 -1.87 8.55 3.90
CA VAL A 20 -1.66 8.15 2.50
C VAL A 20 -2.97 8.27 1.72
N PRO A 21 -2.95 8.61 0.43
CA PRO A 21 -4.16 8.59 -0.39
C PRO A 21 -4.77 7.19 -0.38
N SER A 22 -6.10 7.10 -0.26
CA SER A 22 -6.79 5.84 -0.46
C SER A 22 -6.67 5.44 -1.94
N LEU A 23 -5.78 4.49 -2.22
CA LEU A 23 -5.55 3.94 -3.56
C LEU A 23 -5.98 2.47 -3.54
N SER A 24 -6.92 2.10 -4.41
CA SER A 24 -7.39 0.71 -4.50
C SER A 24 -6.24 -0.22 -4.87
N VAL A 25 -6.28 -1.48 -4.43
CA VAL A 25 -5.22 -2.45 -4.75
C VAL A 25 -5.11 -2.68 -6.26
N THR A 26 -6.22 -2.59 -6.98
CA THR A 26 -6.24 -2.74 -8.44
C THR A 26 -5.52 -1.58 -9.12
N ASP A 27 -5.79 -0.35 -8.69
CA ASP A 27 -5.13 0.84 -9.23
C ASP A 27 -3.65 0.89 -8.83
N PHE A 28 -3.33 0.50 -7.60
CA PHE A 28 -1.97 0.34 -7.12
C PHE A 28 -1.18 -0.65 -8.00
N CYS A 29 -1.72 -1.86 -8.21
CA CYS A 29 -1.07 -2.86 -9.06
C CYS A 29 -0.86 -2.34 -10.49
N LYS A 30 -1.86 -1.64 -11.06
CA LYS A 30 -1.76 -1.05 -12.39
C LYS A 30 -0.71 0.06 -12.47
N GLN A 31 -0.71 0.97 -11.49
CA GLN A 31 0.17 2.14 -11.45
C GLN A 31 1.65 1.74 -11.31
N TYR A 32 1.95 0.74 -10.46
CA TYR A 32 3.31 0.28 -10.21
C TYR A 32 3.72 -0.96 -11.04
N ARG A 33 2.86 -1.34 -11.99
CA ARG A 33 3.05 -2.47 -12.93
C ARG A 33 3.34 -3.79 -12.22
N LEU A 34 2.61 -4.06 -11.14
CA LEU A 34 2.68 -5.34 -10.43
C LEU A 34 2.06 -6.45 -11.26
N SER A 35 2.64 -7.65 -11.18
CA SER A 35 2.11 -8.83 -11.86
C SER A 35 0.67 -9.18 -11.44
N ASP A 36 -0.08 -9.81 -12.35
CA ASP A 36 -1.44 -10.30 -12.06
C ASP A 36 -1.46 -11.36 -10.94
N GLU A 37 -0.36 -12.11 -10.74
CA GLU A 37 -0.22 -13.06 -9.64
C GLU A 37 -0.21 -12.32 -8.29
N ILE A 38 0.56 -11.23 -8.17
CA ILE A 38 0.58 -10.37 -6.98
C ILE A 38 -0.82 -9.79 -6.72
N LYS A 39 -1.47 -9.25 -7.75
CA LYS A 39 -2.83 -8.69 -7.62
C LYS A 39 -3.82 -9.71 -7.08
N LYS A 40 -3.81 -10.94 -7.60
CA LYS A 40 -4.68 -12.02 -7.14
C LYS A 40 -4.43 -12.38 -5.68
N LEU A 41 -3.16 -12.51 -5.27
CA LEU A 41 -2.81 -12.80 -3.88
C LEU A 41 -3.30 -11.69 -2.95
N LEU A 42 -3.07 -10.43 -3.30
CA LEU A 42 -3.53 -9.29 -2.51
C LEU A 42 -5.07 -9.30 -2.33
N LEU A 43 -5.82 -9.55 -3.41
CA LEU A 43 -7.28 -9.63 -3.35
C LEU A 43 -7.77 -10.84 -2.54
N ASN A 44 -7.11 -11.98 -2.64
CA ASN A 44 -7.45 -13.19 -1.86
C ASN A 44 -7.28 -12.96 -0.37
N GLU A 45 -6.23 -12.24 0.02
CA GLU A 45 -5.97 -11.85 1.41
C GLU A 45 -6.80 -10.64 1.87
N LYS A 46 -7.73 -10.16 1.05
CA LYS A 46 -8.61 -9.01 1.32
C LYS A 46 -7.86 -7.70 1.56
N PHE A 47 -6.69 -7.52 0.92
CA PHE A 47 -6.05 -6.21 0.86
C PHE A 47 -6.77 -5.33 -0.17
N GLU A 48 -7.62 -4.42 0.30
CA GLU A 48 -8.45 -3.58 -0.57
C GLU A 48 -7.74 -2.31 -1.04
N THR A 49 -6.77 -1.80 -0.26
CA THR A 49 -6.03 -0.55 -0.52
C THR A 49 -4.52 -0.71 -0.39
N ALA A 50 -3.76 0.18 -1.04
CA ALA A 50 -2.30 0.26 -0.88
C ALA A 50 -1.87 0.52 0.57
N GLY A 51 -2.67 1.26 1.36
CA GLY A 51 -2.39 1.47 2.77
C GLY A 51 -2.53 0.21 3.62
N ALA A 52 -3.55 -0.63 3.34
CA ALA A 52 -3.68 -1.93 4.00
C ALA A 52 -2.48 -2.85 3.69
N VAL A 53 -1.92 -2.76 2.49
CA VAL A 53 -0.69 -3.48 2.11
C VAL A 53 0.54 -2.93 2.83
N LEU A 54 0.61 -1.62 3.05
CA LEU A 54 1.70 -0.97 3.82
C LEU A 54 1.70 -1.37 5.30
N GLU A 55 0.52 -1.58 5.88
CA GLU A 55 0.38 -2.04 7.27
C GLU A 55 0.70 -3.53 7.44
N ALA A 56 0.71 -4.30 6.34
CA ALA A 56 1.06 -5.70 6.38
C ALA A 56 2.56 -5.88 6.66
N ALA A 57 2.88 -6.57 7.75
CA ALA A 57 4.25 -7.01 8.00
C ALA A 57 4.73 -7.95 6.89
N GLU A 58 6.03 -7.88 6.56
CA GLU A 58 6.65 -8.77 5.57
C GLU A 58 6.41 -10.26 5.87
N SER A 59 6.47 -10.64 7.14
CA SER A 59 6.18 -12.00 7.60
C SER A 59 4.75 -12.44 7.35
N ASN A 60 3.79 -11.51 7.24
CA ASN A 60 2.41 -11.81 6.87
C ASN A 60 2.29 -12.01 5.35
N LEU A 61 3.04 -11.26 4.55
CA LEU A 61 3.09 -11.47 3.09
C LEU A 61 3.71 -12.83 2.75
N GLU A 62 4.78 -13.24 3.43
CA GLU A 62 5.35 -14.58 3.21
C GLU A 62 4.36 -15.70 3.61
N LYS A 63 3.64 -15.54 4.73
CA LYS A 63 2.59 -16.48 5.16
C LYS A 63 1.39 -16.53 4.22
N ALA A 64 1.09 -15.42 3.55
CA ALA A 64 0.06 -15.31 2.51
C ALA A 64 0.47 -15.99 1.17
N GLY A 65 1.66 -16.60 1.11
CA GLY A 65 2.11 -17.34 -0.06
C GLY A 65 2.84 -16.50 -1.10
N PHE A 66 3.24 -15.27 -0.77
CA PHE A 66 4.09 -14.47 -1.65
C PHE A 66 5.50 -15.06 -1.71
N LYS A 67 6.02 -15.22 -2.91
CA LYS A 67 7.42 -15.62 -3.15
C LYS A 67 8.36 -14.44 -2.88
N GLN A 68 9.62 -14.71 -2.54
CA GLN A 68 10.61 -13.65 -2.27
C GLN A 68 10.71 -12.60 -3.39
N GLY A 69 10.67 -13.02 -4.67
CA GLY A 69 10.67 -12.09 -5.81
C GLY A 69 9.44 -11.17 -5.84
N GLN A 70 8.27 -11.70 -5.46
CA GLN A 70 7.02 -10.93 -5.38
C GLN A 70 7.03 -9.98 -4.19
N VAL A 71 7.56 -10.41 -3.05
CA VAL A 71 7.77 -9.54 -1.88
C VAL A 71 8.70 -8.38 -2.23
N ALA A 72 9.80 -8.64 -2.95
CA ALA A 72 10.72 -7.61 -3.40
C ALA A 72 10.06 -6.61 -4.35
N GLU A 73 9.25 -7.09 -5.29
CA GLU A 73 8.48 -6.25 -6.22
C GLU A 73 7.44 -5.39 -5.50
N LEU A 74 6.71 -5.97 -4.55
CA LEU A 74 5.74 -5.27 -3.71
C LEU A 74 6.43 -4.19 -2.87
N LYS A 75 7.55 -4.50 -2.23
CA LYS A 75 8.36 -3.54 -1.46
C LYS A 75 8.83 -2.37 -2.31
N ARG A 76 9.29 -2.64 -3.54
CA ARG A 76 9.67 -1.58 -4.49
C ARG A 76 8.47 -0.66 -4.76
N ALA A 77 7.32 -1.23 -5.11
CA ALA A 77 6.10 -0.48 -5.38
C ALA A 77 5.60 0.34 -4.17
N LEU A 78 5.65 -0.23 -2.96
CA LEU A 78 5.27 0.44 -1.73
C LEU A 78 6.21 1.62 -1.40
N ARG A 79 7.53 1.47 -1.61
CA ARG A 79 8.50 2.56 -1.45
C ARG A 79 8.26 3.67 -2.46
N GLU A 80 7.99 3.34 -3.71
CA GLU A 80 7.65 4.33 -4.75
C GLU A 80 6.33 5.05 -4.43
N PHE A 81 5.33 4.32 -3.95
CA PHE A 81 4.06 4.88 -3.51
C PHE A 81 4.24 5.86 -2.34
N LEU A 82 4.97 5.46 -1.31
CA LEU A 82 5.31 6.35 -0.20
C LEU A 82 6.10 7.58 -0.66
N SER A 83 7.08 7.41 -1.56
CA SER A 83 7.88 8.53 -2.06
C SER A 83 7.08 9.50 -2.93
N SER A 84 6.12 8.97 -3.72
CA SER A 84 5.24 9.78 -4.58
C SER A 84 4.15 10.49 -3.80
N LYS A 85 3.71 9.92 -2.67
CA LYS A 85 2.51 10.34 -1.94
C LYS A 85 2.78 10.78 -0.50
N MET A 86 4.05 10.90 -0.08
CA MET A 86 4.42 11.42 1.23
C MET A 86 3.95 12.87 1.36
N VAL A 87 2.73 13.02 1.89
CA VAL A 87 2.33 14.22 2.60
C VAL A 87 2.80 13.99 4.02
N VAL A 88 4.01 14.46 4.34
CA VAL A 88 4.48 14.50 5.73
C VAL A 88 3.57 15.47 6.47
N THR A 89 2.52 14.97 7.11
CA THR A 89 1.80 15.76 8.12
C THR A 89 2.68 15.79 9.37
N ALA A 90 3.73 16.61 9.33
CA ALA A 90 4.39 17.07 10.53
C ALA A 90 3.38 17.99 11.24
N ASN A 91 2.76 17.50 12.31
CA ASN A 91 2.25 18.39 13.33
C ASN A 91 3.16 18.26 14.55
N ALA A 92 3.53 19.44 15.04
CA ALA A 92 4.52 19.78 16.05
C ALA A 92 4.34 19.07 17.39
#